data_AF-A0A7K1VQ94-F1
#
_entry.id   AF-A0A7K1VQ94-F1
#
_cell.length_a   1.000
_cell.length_b   1.000
_cell.length_c   1.000
_cell.angle_alpha   90.00
_cell.angle_beta   90.00
_cell.angle_gamma   90.00
#
_symmetry.space_group_name_H-M   'P 1'
#
loop_
_entity.id
_entity.type
_entity.pdbx_description
1 polymer ?
#
loop_
_entity_poly.entity_id
_entity_poly.type
_entity_poly.pdbx_seq_one_letter_code
_entity_poly.pdbx_strand_id
1 'polypeptide(L)' 'MTDFFRVRSSTGPRHEFDAPASDVRARPSAYVVLDETPVPRPRPPKYVIRPARSRRRPKSVGTTTEGDA' A
#
# COMPACT_ATOMS: atom_id res chain seq x y z
N MET A 1 22.33 17.21 -8.91
CA MET A 1 21.46 16.98 -7.73
C MET A 1 20.77 15.65 -7.91
N THR A 2 20.59 14.89 -6.84
CA THR A 2 19.86 13.61 -6.91
C THR A 2 18.40 13.89 -6.61
N ASP A 3 17.55 13.62 -7.60
CA ASP A 3 16.11 13.75 -7.46
C ASP A 3 15.52 12.43 -6.97
N PHE A 4 14.47 12.52 -6.16
CA PHE A 4 13.75 11.35 -5.65
C PHE A 4 12.29 11.39 -6.07
N PHE A 5 11.76 10.24 -6.46
CA PHE A 5 10.33 10.05 -6.74
C PHE A 5 9.69 9.23 -5.64
N ARG A 6 8.46 9.58 -5.28
CA ARG A 6 7.67 8.74 -4.39
C ARG A 6 7.19 7.54 -5.16
N VAL A 7 7.62 6.36 -4.75
CA VAL A 7 7.30 5.10 -5.40
C VAL A 7 6.68 4.13 -4.41
N ARG A 8 5.99 3.14 -4.96
CA ARG A 8 5.54 1.95 -4.25
C ARG A 8 6.20 0.72 -4.86
N SER A 9 6.68 -0.21 -4.05
CA SER A 9 7.18 -1.50 -4.57
C SER A 9 6.10 -2.21 -5.37
N SER A 10 6.46 -2.71 -6.55
CA SER A 10 5.56 -3.50 -7.40
C SER A 10 5.46 -4.95 -6.92
N THR A 11 6.55 -5.48 -6.35
CA THR A 11 6.69 -6.86 -5.87
C THR A 11 6.89 -6.94 -4.36
N GLY A 12 6.37 -7.99 -3.72
CA GLY A 12 6.48 -8.19 -2.27
C GLY A 12 5.51 -7.32 -1.46
N PRO A 13 5.78 -7.08 -0.17
CA PRO A 13 4.95 -6.19 0.63
C PRO A 13 5.02 -4.76 0.07
N ARG A 14 3.84 -4.19 -0.20
CA ARG A 14 3.68 -2.91 -0.89
C ARG A 14 4.01 -1.76 0.06
N HIS A 15 5.24 -1.23 -0.03
CA HIS A 15 5.71 -0.11 0.80
C HIS A 15 5.90 1.14 -0.05
N GLU A 16 5.57 2.31 0.51
CA GLU A 16 5.78 3.61 -0.12
C GLU A 16 7.06 4.26 0.43
N PHE A 17 7.94 4.67 -0.47
CA PHE A 17 9.21 5.31 -0.12
C PHE A 17 9.66 6.23 -1.25
N ASP A 18 10.59 7.13 -0.95
CA ASP A 18 11.19 8.01 -1.96
C ASP A 18 12.46 7.31 -2.51
N ALA A 19 12.48 7.01 -3.81
CA ALA A 19 13.57 6.32 -4.49
C ALA A 19 14.32 7.28 -5.44
N PRO A 20 15.65 7.13 -5.62
CA PRO A 20 16.40 7.95 -6.56
C PRO A 20 15.85 7.82 -7.98
N ALA A 21 15.73 8.95 -8.70
CA ALA A 21 15.26 8.99 -10.07
C ALA A 21 16.06 8.07 -11.01
N SER A 22 17.36 7.96 -10.79
CA SER A 22 18.24 7.03 -11.52
C SER A 22 17.86 5.56 -11.34
N ASP A 23 17.50 5.17 -10.12
CA ASP A 23 17.12 3.78 -9.79
C ASP A 23 15.74 3.44 -10.36
N VAL A 24 14.78 4.38 -10.27
CA VAL A 24 13.46 4.23 -10.88
C VAL A 24 13.55 4.05 -12.39
N ARG A 25 14.42 4.82 -13.05
CA ARG A 25 14.67 4.70 -14.50
C ARG A 25 15.40 3.41 -14.89
N ALA A 26 16.33 2.94 -14.04
CA ALA A 26 17.06 1.70 -14.28
C ALA A 26 16.18 0.45 -14.11
N ARG A 27 15.16 0.52 -13.23
CA ARG A 27 14.31 -0.62 -12.87
C ARG A 27 12.82 -0.23 -12.81
N PRO A 28 12.22 0.21 -13.93
CA PRO A 28 10.84 0.72 -13.93
C PRO A 28 9.81 -0.34 -13.52
N SER A 29 10.09 -1.63 -13.74
CA SER A 29 9.21 -2.74 -13.36
C SER A 29 9.17 -3.01 -11.86
N ALA A 30 10.16 -2.55 -11.08
CA ALA A 30 10.23 -2.75 -9.62
C ALA A 30 9.38 -1.72 -8.85
N TYR A 31 8.94 -0.65 -9.51
CA TYR A 31 8.37 0.52 -8.87
C TYR A 31 7.08 0.96 -9.56
N VAL A 32 6.12 1.44 -8.76
CA VAL A 32 4.97 2.20 -9.23
C VAL A 32 5.17 3.63 -8.75
N VAL A 33 5.38 4.56 -9.67
CA VAL A 33 5.50 6.00 -9.34
C VAL A 33 4.14 6.50 -8.85
N LEU A 34 4.12 7.09 -7.67
CA LEU A 34 2.93 7.67 -7.05
C LEU A 34 2.87 9.19 -7.20
N ASP A 35 4.03 9.82 -7.27
CA ASP A 35 4.19 11.27 -7.45
C ASP A 35 5.35 11.51 -8.42
N GLU A 36 5.04 12.16 -9.54
CA GLU A 36 6.01 12.52 -10.58
C GLU A 36 6.77 13.80 -10.25
N THR A 37 6.45 14.47 -9.14
CA THR A 37 7.16 15.67 -8.69
C THR A 37 8.46 15.26 -7.98
N PRO A 38 9.63 15.53 -8.57
CA PRO A 38 10.90 15.19 -7.93
C PRO A 38 11.14 16.06 -6.70
N VAL A 39 11.61 15.45 -5.61
CA VAL A 39 12.06 16.16 -4.41
C VAL A 39 13.58 16.07 -4.25
N PRO A 40 14.26 17.13 -3.78
CA PRO A 40 15.72 17.15 -3.66
C PRO A 40 16.25 16.38 -2.45
N ARG A 41 15.38 15.96 -1.53
CA ARG A 41 15.73 15.15 -0.35
C ARG A 41 14.66 14.08 -0.12
N PRO A 42 15.04 12.84 0.20
CA PRO A 42 14.08 11.77 0.47
C PRO A 42 13.37 12.05 1.81
N ARG A 43 12.06 11.85 1.83
CA ARG A 43 11.26 11.86 3.07
C ARG A 43 11.41 10.50 3.77
N PRO A 44 11.20 10.43 5.10
CA PRO A 44 11.20 9.15 5.81
C PRO A 44 10.17 8.18 5.20
N PRO A 45 10.51 6.88 5.08
CA PRO A 45 9.65 5.89 4.44
C PRO A 45 8.34 5.72 5.23
N LYS A 46 7.22 5.60 4.52
CA LYS A 46 5.91 5.38 5.13
C LYS A 46 5.47 3.94 4.87
N TYR A 47 5.55 3.11 5.89
CA TYR A 47 4.98 1.76 5.83
C TYR A 47 3.46 1.84 5.67
N VAL A 48 2.95 1.54 4.47
CA VAL A 48 1.52 1.36 4.26
C VAL A 48 1.15 -0.03 4.76
N ILE A 49 1.00 -0.18 6.07
CA ILE A 49 0.22 -1.29 6.61
C ILE A 49 -1.20 -0.99 6.15
N ARG A 50 -1.62 -1.51 5.00
CA ARG A 50 -3.05 -1.64 4.75
C ARG A 50 -3.56 -2.52 5.88
N PRO A 51 -4.39 -2.04 6.82
CA PRO A 51 -5.12 -2.98 7.66
C PRO A 51 -5.85 -3.90 6.69
N ALA A 52 -5.72 -5.22 6.88
CA ALA A 52 -6.55 -6.17 6.16
C ALA A 52 -7.97 -5.64 6.28
N ARG A 53 -8.63 -5.36 5.14
CA ARG A 53 -10.03 -4.94 5.13
C ARG A 53 -10.73 -6.00 5.96
N SER A 54 -11.17 -5.64 7.17
CA SER A 54 -11.83 -6.57 8.07
C SER A 54 -12.89 -7.27 7.22
N ARG A 55 -12.71 -8.57 6.94
CA ARG A 55 -13.79 -9.38 6.42
C ARG A 55 -14.80 -9.30 7.54
N ARG A 56 -15.75 -8.36 7.44
CA ARG A 56 -16.99 -8.39 8.21
C ARG A 56 -17.45 -9.84 8.10
N ARG A 57 -17.29 -10.60 9.19
CA ARG A 57 -17.90 -11.93 9.28
C ARG A 57 -19.39 -11.70 8.98
N PRO A 58 -20.03 -12.46 8.09
CA PRO A 58 -21.47 -12.41 7.99
C PRO A 58 -22.03 -12.63 9.41
N LYS A 59 -23.00 -11.82 9.81
CA LYS A 59 -23.72 -12.05 11.07
C LYS A 59 -24.23 -13.49 11.02
N SER A 60 -23.81 -14.32 11.95
CA SER A 60 -24.48 -15.59 12.21
C SER A 60 -25.91 -15.25 12.64
N VAL A 61 -26.87 -15.41 11.72
CA VAL A 61 -28.28 -15.45 12.08
C VAL A 61 -28.54 -16.88 12.52
N GLY A 62 -28.50 -17.09 13.83
CA GLY A 62 -28.80 -18.38 14.44
C GLY A 62 -29.48 -18.14 15.79
N THR A 63 -30.62 -18.80 15.93
CA THR A 63 -31.47 -18.99 17.12
C THR A 63 -32.40 -17.84 17.52
N THR A 64 -33.59 -17.82 16.91
CA THR A 64 -34.83 -17.56 17.65
C THR A 64 -35.69 -18.82 17.51
N THR A 65 -35.82 -19.57 18.61
CA THR A 65 -36.80 -20.63 18.75
C THR A 65 -38.12 -19.96 19.11
N GLU A 66 -39.04 -19.87 18.15
CA GLU A 66 -40.46 -19.69 18.44
C GLU A 66 -41.15 -20.99 17.99
N GLY A 67 -41.26 -21.91 18.94
CA GLY A 67 -42.11 -23.09 18.85
C GLY A 67 -43.38 -22.80 19.62
N ASP A 68 -44.41 -22.41 18.86
CA ASP A 68 -45.82 -22.46 19.20
C ASP A 68 -46.26 -23.94 19.25
N ALA A 69 -46.74 -24.41 20.40
CA ALA A 69 -47.65 -25.56 20.61
C ALA A 69 -47.92 -25.79 22.11
#